data_AF-A0A1H7V6V1-F1
#
_entry.id   AF-A0A1H7V6V1-F1
#
_cell.length_a   1.000
_cell.length_b   1.000
_cell.length_c   1.000
_cell.angle_alpha   90.00
_cell.angle_beta   90.00
_cell.angle_gamma   90.00
#
_symmetry.space_group_name_H-M   'P 1'
#
loop_
_entity.id
_entity.type
_entity.pdbx_description
1 polymer ?
#
loop_
_entity_poly.entity_id
_entity_poly.type
_entity_poly.pdbx_seq_one_letter_code
_entity_poly.pdbx_strand_id
1 'polypeptide(L)'
;MKRVLVIGCPGSGKSTFSSRLNKESGLPVIHLDSFYWKPGWISCSNQEFDEILQKLLVQETYIMDGNYGRTLDYRIPYTDTVYFFDFPRYLCLYRVMKRTILNHGTTLVNTWGRVV
;
A
#
# COMPACT_ATOMS: atom_id res chain seq x y z
N MET A 1 -8.24 8.74 15.59
CA MET A 1 -7.74 8.18 14.32
C MET A 1 -8.28 6.76 14.19
N LYS A 2 -9.13 6.52 13.20
CA LYS A 2 -9.74 5.23 12.88
C LYS A 2 -9.50 4.86 11.41
N ARG A 3 -9.54 5.82 10.49
CA ARG A 3 -9.45 5.59 9.04
C ARG A 3 -8.29 6.40 8.45
N VAL A 4 -7.18 5.71 8.24
CA VAL A 4 -5.90 6.31 7.85
C VAL A 4 -5.60 6.02 6.40
N LEU A 5 -5.16 7.05 5.67
CA LEU A 5 -4.59 6.90 4.34
C LEU A 5 -3.08 7.13 4.40
N VAL A 6 -2.29 6.23 3.83
CA VAL A 6 -0.83 6.36 3.71
C VAL A 6 -0.47 6.39 2.23
N ILE A 7 0.03 7.54 1.78
CA ILE A 7 0.33 7.82 0.37
C ILE A 7 1.77 8.31 0.20
N GLY A 8 2.34 8.11 -0.98
CA GLY A 8 3.70 8.51 -1.29
C GLY A 8 4.36 7.64 -2.36
N CYS A 9 5.54 8.07 -2.79
CA CYS A 9 6.31 7.39 -3.84
C CYS A 9 6.73 5.96 -3.42
N PRO A 10 6.83 4.98 -4.33
CA PRO A 10 7.52 3.73 -4.05
C PRO A 10 8.92 3.97 -3.45
N GLY A 11 9.32 3.19 -2.44
CA GLY A 11 10.61 3.38 -1.76
C GLY A 11 10.65 4.47 -0.69
N SER A 12 9.57 5.23 -0.48
CA SER A 12 9.51 6.28 0.55
C SER A 12 9.41 5.75 1.98
N GLY A 13 9.02 4.48 2.17
CA GLY A 13 8.91 3.85 3.49
C GLY A 13 7.47 3.69 4.02
N LYS A 14 6.46 4.05 3.22
CA LYS A 14 5.01 3.90 3.51
C LYS A 14 4.67 2.59 4.23
N SER A 15 5.05 1.46 3.64
CA SER A 15 4.64 0.14 4.14
C SER A 15 5.31 -0.23 5.45
N THR A 16 6.54 0.24 5.67
CA THR A 16 7.21 0.13 6.98
C THR A 16 6.49 0.99 8.02
N PHE A 17 6.06 2.20 7.64
CA PHE A 17 5.27 3.06 8.51
C PHE A 17 3.91 2.45 8.83
N SER A 18 3.14 1.99 7.83
CA SER A 18 1.85 1.33 8.02
C SER A 18 1.93 0.11 8.93
N SER A 19 3.00 -0.69 8.81
CA SER A 19 3.24 -1.84 9.70
C SER A 19 3.52 -1.42 11.15
N ARG A 20 4.30 -0.35 11.36
CA ARG A 20 4.54 0.20 12.71
C ARG A 20 3.28 0.80 13.30
N LEU A 21 2.56 1.58 12.51
CA LEU A 21 1.30 2.20 12.90
C LEU A 21 0.26 1.15 13.30
N ASN A 22 0.15 0.05 12.55
CA ASN A 22 -0.69 -1.09 12.94
C ASN A 22 -0.28 -1.68 14.30
N LYS A 23 1.01 -1.86 14.56
CA LYS A 23 1.50 -2.37 15.86
C LYS A 23 1.18 -1.44 17.01
N GLU A 24 1.24 -0.13 16.80
CA GLU A 24 0.99 0.88 17.82
C GLU A 24 -0.50 1.17 18.04
N SER A 25 -1.29 1.20 16.97
CA SER A 25 -2.70 1.62 17.01
C SER A 25 -3.71 0.47 16.95
N GLY A 26 -3.27 -0.75 16.62
CA GLY A 26 -4.13 -1.92 16.42
C GLY A 26 -5.02 -1.88 15.18
N LEU A 27 -4.88 -0.87 14.31
CA LEU A 27 -5.74 -0.71 13.13
C LEU A 27 -5.31 -1.68 12.01
N PRO A 28 -6.23 -2.38 11.33
CA PRO A 28 -5.87 -3.33 10.28
C PRO A 28 -5.26 -2.62 9.06
N VAL A 29 -4.19 -3.19 8.49
CA VAL A 29 -3.55 -2.66 7.28
C VAL A 29 -4.16 -3.28 6.02
N ILE A 30 -4.58 -2.41 5.12
CA ILE A 30 -5.08 -2.75 3.78
C ILE A 30 -4.02 -2.29 2.78
N HIS A 31 -3.24 -3.23 2.25
CA HIS A 31 -2.31 -2.95 1.15
C HIS A 31 -3.06 -3.01 -0.17
N LEU A 32 -3.21 -1.87 -0.84
CA LEU A 32 -3.97 -1.78 -2.09
C LEU A 32 -3.35 -2.57 -3.24
N ASP A 33 -2.02 -2.73 -3.24
CA ASP A 33 -1.31 -3.54 -4.24
C ASP A 33 -1.79 -5.00 -4.24
N SER A 34 -2.19 -5.55 -3.07
CA SER A 34 -2.72 -6.91 -2.95
C SER A 34 -4.09 -7.10 -3.61
N PHE A 35 -4.82 -6.02 -3.87
CA PHE A 35 -6.11 -6.04 -4.55
C PHE A 35 -6.01 -5.64 -6.03
N TYR A 36 -5.00 -4.83 -6.36
CA TYR A 36 -4.76 -4.40 -7.73
C TYR A 36 -4.13 -5.49 -8.59
N TRP A 37 -3.21 -6.27 -8.02
CA TRP A 37 -2.49 -7.32 -8.74
C TRP A 37 -3.11 -8.70 -8.51
N LYS A 38 -3.55 -9.33 -9.60
CA LYS A 38 -3.96 -10.73 -9.66
C LYS A 38 -2.73 -11.64 -9.80
N PRO A 39 -2.86 -12.95 -9.50
CA PRO A 39 -1.80 -13.92 -9.77
C PRO A 39 -1.27 -13.80 -11.20
N GLY A 40 0.05 -13.92 -11.37
CA GLY A 40 0.72 -13.71 -12.65
C GLY A 40 0.98 -12.23 -12.99
N TRP A 41 0.93 -11.34 -12.00
CA TRP A 41 1.19 -9.89 -12.18
C TRP A 41 0.23 -9.24 -13.18
N ILE A 42 -1.00 -9.72 -13.20
CA ILE A 42 -2.05 -9.19 -14.08
C ILE A 42 -2.81 -8.13 -13.28
N SER A 43 -2.86 -6.89 -13.78
CA SER A 43 -3.65 -5.84 -13.14
C SER A 43 -5.15 -6.13 -13.27
N CYS A 44 -5.92 -5.86 -12.22
CA CYS A 44 -7.37 -5.80 -12.31
C CYS A 44 -7.83 -4.64 -13.20
N SER A 45 -9.06 -4.71 -13.69
CA SER A 45 -9.64 -3.56 -14.40
C SER A 45 -9.89 -2.39 -13.43
N ASN A 46 -9.98 -1.16 -13.95
CA ASN A 46 -10.32 -0.01 -13.11
C ASN A 46 -11.67 -0.20 -12.39
N GLN A 47 -12.67 -0.76 -13.09
CA GLN A 47 -13.98 -1.02 -12.53
C GLN A 47 -13.93 -2.05 -11.39
N GLU A 48 -13.22 -3.17 -11.60
CA GLU A 48 -13.05 -4.19 -10.56
C GLU A 48 -12.35 -3.59 -9.32
N PHE A 49 -11.31 -2.78 -9.53
CA PHE A 49 -10.60 -2.13 -8.44
C PHE A 49 -11.52 -1.19 -7.66
N ASP A 50 -12.31 -0.38 -8.35
CA ASP A 50 -13.21 0.60 -7.74
C ASP A 50 -14.31 -0.07 -6.92
N GLU A 51 -14.88 -1.17 -7.39
CA GLU A 51 -15.86 -1.98 -6.65
C GLU A 51 -15.26 -2.59 -5.37
N ILE A 52 -14.03 -3.08 -5.45
CA ILE A 52 -13.30 -3.58 -4.26
C ILE A 52 -13.07 -2.43 -3.28
N LEU A 53 -12.60 -1.29 -3.77
CA LEU A 53 -12.24 -0.15 -2.95
C LEU A 53 -13.47 0.40 -2.22
N GLN A 54 -14.64 0.48 -2.88
CA GLN A 54 -15.90 0.88 -2.26
C GLN A 54 -16.26 0.00 -1.04
N LYS A 55 -16.05 -1.32 -1.15
CA LYS A 55 -16.28 -2.26 -0.04
C LYS A 55 -15.27 -2.08 1.10
N LEU A 56 -14.03 -1.69 0.79
CA LEU A 56 -13.00 -1.45 1.79
C LEU A 56 -13.23 -0.14 2.55
N LEU A 57 -13.71 0.91 1.88
CA LEU A 57 -13.90 2.23 2.50
C LEU A 57 -15.04 2.32 3.51
N VAL A 58 -16.04 1.45 3.43
CA VAL A 58 -17.14 1.42 4.40
C VAL A 58 -16.74 0.82 5.75
N GLN A 59 -15.55 0.23 5.85
CA GLN A 59 -15.04 -0.29 7.11
C GLN A 59 -14.84 0.82 8.13
N GLU A 60 -15.14 0.53 9.40
CA GLU A 60 -15.05 1.52 10.46
C GLU A 60 -13.62 1.95 10.78
N THR A 61 -12.67 1.01 10.63
CA THR A 61 -11.26 1.18 11.01
C THR A 61 -10.33 0.56 9.98
N TYR A 62 -9.32 1.31 9.50
CA TYR A 62 -8.30 0.80 8.60
C TYR A 62 -7.06 1.72 8.50
N ILE A 63 -5.96 1.14 8.04
CA ILE A 63 -4.79 1.85 7.48
C ILE A 63 -4.69 1.42 6.01
N MET A 64 -5.02 2.32 5.08
CA MET A 64 -4.96 2.05 3.65
C MET A 64 -3.61 2.51 3.10
N ASP A 65 -2.75 1.56 2.75
CA ASP A 65 -1.42 1.79 2.17
C ASP A 65 -1.48 1.56 0.65
N GLY A 66 -1.28 2.63 -0.11
CA GLY A 66 -1.22 2.53 -1.57
C GLY A 66 -1.32 3.88 -2.29
N ASN A 67 -0.53 4.01 -3.37
CA ASN A 67 -0.35 5.27 -4.10
C ASN A 67 -1.12 5.31 -5.44
N TYR A 68 -2.43 5.04 -5.39
CA TYR A 68 -3.31 5.04 -6.56
C TYR A 68 -3.95 6.41 -6.79
N GLY A 69 -3.28 7.26 -7.60
CA GLY A 69 -3.70 8.65 -7.84
C GLY A 69 -5.14 8.79 -8.31
N ARG A 70 -5.55 7.93 -9.25
CA ARG A 70 -6.92 7.92 -9.84
C ARG A 70 -8.02 7.85 -8.78
N THR A 71 -7.79 7.17 -7.66
CA THR A 71 -8.78 6.92 -6.63
C THR A 71 -8.52 7.75 -5.37
N LEU A 72 -7.67 8.78 -5.39
CA LEU A 72 -7.42 9.58 -4.19
C LEU A 72 -8.63 10.42 -3.80
N ASP A 73 -9.21 11.14 -4.75
CA ASP A 73 -10.32 12.07 -4.50
C ASP A 73 -11.54 11.38 -3.90
N TYR A 74 -11.77 10.12 -4.27
CA TYR A 74 -12.87 9.32 -3.74
C TYR A 74 -12.54 8.69 -2.37
N ARG A 75 -11.25 8.50 -2.02
CA ARG A 75 -10.83 7.92 -0.73
C ARG A 75 -10.75 8.96 0.38
N ILE A 76 -10.27 10.17 0.07
CA ILE A 76 -10.05 11.24 1.05
C ILE A 76 -11.30 11.49 1.94
N PRO A 77 -12.53 11.58 1.39
CA PRO A 77 -13.73 11.80 2.20
C PRO A 77 -14.04 10.71 3.23
N TYR A 78 -13.53 9.49 3.05
CA TYR A 78 -13.75 8.36 3.95
C TYR A 78 -12.66 8.23 5.01
N THR A 79 -11.64 9.08 4.98
CA THR A 79 -10.47 9.01 5.87
C THR A 79 -10.47 10.18 6.85
N ASP A 80 -10.04 9.92 8.08
CA ASP A 80 -9.88 10.97 9.10
C ASP A 80 -8.46 11.52 9.18
N THR A 81 -7.48 10.76 8.67
CA THR A 81 -6.06 11.10 8.77
C THR A 81 -5.33 10.68 7.49
N VAL A 82 -4.50 11.57 6.94
CA VAL A 82 -3.66 11.29 5.78
C VAL A 82 -2.19 11.50 6.15
N TYR A 83 -1.37 10.46 5.95
CA TYR A 83 0.08 10.57 6.02
C TYR A 83 0.65 10.58 4.60
N PHE A 84 1.29 11.70 4.23
CA PHE A 84 1.92 11.88 2.93
C PHE A 84 3.45 11.82 3.05
N PHE A 85 4.03 10.84 2.36
CA PHE A 85 5.46 10.57 2.36
C PHE A 85 6.14 11.29 1.19
N ASP A 86 6.40 12.58 1.37
CA ASP A 86 7.07 13.45 0.38
C ASP A 86 8.59 13.44 0.57
N PHE A 87 9.23 12.36 0.14
CA PHE A 87 10.69 12.25 0.15
C PHE A 87 11.27 12.53 -1.24
N PRO A 88 12.49 13.09 -1.31
CA PRO A 88 13.15 13.32 -2.59
C PRO A 88 13.27 12.04 -3.43
N ARG A 89 12.97 12.16 -4.74
CA ARG A 89 12.95 11.03 -5.68
C ARG A 89 14.25 10.21 -5.69
N TYR A 90 15.40 10.87 -5.58
CA TYR A 90 16.70 10.21 -5.54
C TYR A 90 16.86 9.32 -4.30
N LEU A 91 16.32 9.74 -3.14
CA LEU A 91 16.36 8.96 -1.91
C LEU A 91 15.45 7.73 -2.01
N CYS A 92 14.24 7.91 -2.55
CA CYS A 92 13.32 6.81 -2.82
C CYS A 92 13.95 5.78 -3.76
N LEU A 93 14.55 6.24 -4.86
CA LEU A 93 15.23 5.39 -5.83
C LEU A 93 16.41 4.64 -5.19
N TYR A 94 17.28 5.35 -4.46
CA TYR A 94 18.39 4.73 -3.73
C TYR A 94 17.92 3.63 -2.78
N ARG A 95 16.85 3.89 -2.00
CA ARG A 95 16.27 2.90 -1.08
C ARG A 95 15.75 1.66 -1.80
N VAL A 96 15.08 1.83 -2.95
CA VAL A 96 14.62 0.71 -3.77
C VAL A 96 15.80 -0.09 -4.32
N MET A 97 16.78 0.58 -4.94
CA MET A 97 17.96 -0.09 -5.50
C MET A 97 18.74 -0.85 -4.43
N LYS A 98 19.00 -0.21 -3.28
CA LYS A 98 19.67 -0.86 -2.14
C LYS A 98 18.93 -2.12 -1.70
N ARG A 99 17.60 -2.07 -1.58
CA ARG A 99 16.78 -3.22 -1.20
C ARG A 99 16.84 -4.34 -2.25
N THR A 100 16.74 -3.98 -3.52
CA THR A 100 16.82 -4.96 -4.62
C THR A 100 18.16 -5.68 -4.63
N ILE A 101 19.27 -4.95 -4.43
CA ILE A 101 20.62 -5.53 -4.37
C ILE A 101 20.77 -6.44 -3.15
N LEU A 102 20.32 -6.00 -1.97
CA LEU A 102 20.42 -6.78 -0.73
C LEU A 102 19.56 -8.05 -0.74
N ASN A 103 18.41 -8.00 -1.42
CA ASN A 103 17.48 -9.14 -1.52
C ASN A 103 17.63 -9.91 -2.84
N HIS A 104 18.68 -9.63 -3.62
CA HIS A 104 18.91 -10.28 -4.91
C HIS A 104 19.20 -11.76 -4.69
N GLY A 105 18.31 -12.63 -5.15
CA GLY A 105 18.44 -14.09 -4.99
C GLY A 105 17.73 -14.67 -3.76
N THR A 106 17.09 -13.85 -2.92
CA THR A 106 16.25 -14.30 -1.79
C THR A 106 14.80 -13.92 -2.01
N THR A 107 14.20 -14.34 -3.12
CA THR A 107 12.73 -14.36 -3.21
C THR A 107 12.27 -15.62 -2.47
N LEU A 108 12.03 -15.49 -1.16
CA LEU A 108 11.36 -16.54 -0.40
C LEU A 108 9.97 -16.73 -1.00
N VAL A 109 9.82 -17.79 -1.79
CA VAL A 109 8.51 -18.37 -2.13
C VAL A 109 7.90 -18.78 -0.80
N ASN A 110 6.98 -17.99 -0.27
CA ASN A 110 6.12 -18.46 0.81
C ASN A 110 5.26 -19.61 0.28
N THR A 111 4.92 -20.53 1.18
CA THR A 111 4.31 -21.86 0.96
C THR A 111 2.97 -21.90 0.21
N TRP A 112 2.56 -20.79 -0.40
CA TRP A 112 1.32 -20.56 -1.14
C TRP A 112 1.53 -20.05 -2.58
N GLY A 113 2.76 -20.04 -3.11
CA GLY A 113 3.02 -19.79 -4.53
C GLY A 113 2.69 -18.37 -5.02
N ARG A 114 2.69 -17.36 -4.14
CA ARG A 114 2.59 -15.95 -4.56
C ARG A 114 3.98 -15.32 -4.59
N VAL A 115 4.37 -14.85 -5.76
CA VAL A 115 5.50 -13.94 -5.92
C VAL A 115 5.06 -12.58 -5.35
N VAL A 116 5.79 -12.07 -4.37
CA VAL A 116 5.71 -10.67 -3.93
C VAL A 116 6.83 -9.90 -4.63
#